data_AF-A0A938GVK3-F1
#
_entry.id   AF-A0A938GVK3-F1
#
_cell.length_a   1.000
_cell.length_b   1.000
_cell.length_c   1.000
_cell.angle_alpha   90.00
_cell.angle_beta   90.00
_cell.angle_gamma   90.00
#
_symmetry.space_group_name_H-M   'P 1'
#
loop_
_entity.id
_entity.type
_entity.pdbx_description
1 polymer ?
#
loop_
_entity_poly.entity_id
_entity_poly.type
_entity_poly.pdbx_seq_one_letter_code
_entity_poly.pdbx_strand_id
1 'polypeptide(L)'
;MSSSAAVAQVRRLLQFLESEKHHLTIDADVHVTDVAAMTAELRRRYEATPNYYHGRPISADEALAEMSLAGVDAALVWQNPAATVYAG
;
A
#
# COMPACT_ATOMS: atom_id res chain seq x y z
N MET A 1 0.74 -12.62 21.02
CA MET A 1 -0.62 -13.10 20.71
C MET A 1 -0.64 -14.62 20.83
N SER A 2 -1.64 -15.21 21.50
CA SER A 2 -1.83 -16.67 21.48
C SER A 2 -2.13 -17.13 20.06
N SER A 3 -1.62 -18.30 19.67
CA SER A 3 -1.94 -18.96 18.39
C SER A 3 -3.45 -19.03 18.14
N SER A 4 -4.26 -19.21 19.19
CA SER A 4 -5.72 -19.25 19.09
C SER A 4 -6.37 -17.93 18.63
N ALA A 5 -5.83 -16.79 19.06
CA ALA A 5 -6.36 -15.47 18.70
C ALA A 5 -6.06 -15.12 17.23
N ALA A 6 -4.85 -15.45 16.77
CA ALA A 6 -4.46 -15.27 15.37
C ALA A 6 -5.32 -16.13 14.43
N VAL A 7 -5.51 -17.41 14.77
CA VAL A 7 -6.39 -18.32 14.01
C VAL A 7 -7.83 -17.79 13.96
N ALA A 8 -8.36 -17.31 15.07
CA ALA A 8 -9.72 -16.74 15.10
C ALA A 8 -9.85 -15.49 14.22
N GLN A 9 -8.81 -14.65 14.16
CA GLN A 9 -8.80 -13.47 13.31
C GLN A 9 -8.74 -13.83 11.82
N VAL A 10 -7.89 -14.79 11.44
CA VAL A 10 -7.83 -15.31 10.06
C VAL A 10 -9.18 -15.90 9.64
N ARG A 11 -9.83 -16.68 10.51
CA ARG A 11 -11.16 -17.25 10.20
C ARG A 11 -12.22 -16.18 9.96
N ARG A 12 -12.25 -15.12 10.79
CA ARG A 12 -13.18 -14.00 10.59
C ARG A 12 -12.94 -13.28 9.27
N LEU A 13 -11.67 -13.05 8.92
CA LEU A 13 -11.31 -12.42 7.66
C LEU A 13 -11.73 -13.29 6.47
N LEU A 14 -11.46 -14.59 6.50
CA LEU A 14 -11.88 -15.52 5.44
C LEU A 14 -13.40 -15.49 5.26
N GLN A 15 -14.16 -15.57 6.35
CA GLN A 15 -15.62 -15.53 6.30
C GLN A 15 -16.16 -14.24 5.67
N PHE A 16 -15.56 -13.09 6.01
CA PHE A 16 -15.90 -11.81 5.40
C PHE A 16 -15.57 -11.76 3.89
N LEU A 17 -14.36 -12.20 3.51
CA LEU A 17 -13.96 -12.22 2.10
C LEU A 17 -14.83 -13.16 1.27
N GLU A 18 -15.27 -14.29 1.83
CA GLU A 18 -16.20 -15.22 1.17
C GLU A 18 -17.60 -14.62 1.00
N SER A 19 -18.12 -13.90 2.01
CA SER A 19 -19.45 -13.27 1.93
C SER A 19 -19.48 -12.08 0.98
N GLU A 20 -18.41 -11.30 0.92
CA GLU A 20 -18.33 -10.06 0.14
C GLU A 20 -17.62 -10.21 -1.21
N LYS A 21 -17.29 -11.44 -1.65
CA LYS A 21 -16.47 -11.70 -2.85
C LYS A 21 -16.95 -11.03 -4.15
N HIS A 22 -18.20 -10.60 -4.23
CA HIS A 22 -18.79 -9.92 -5.39
C HIS A 22 -19.01 -8.40 -5.19
N HIS A 23 -18.67 -7.89 -4.00
CA HIS A 23 -18.83 -6.50 -3.61
C HIS A 23 -17.50 -5.82 -3.29
N LEU A 24 -16.39 -6.57 -3.22
CA LEU A 24 -15.05 -6.04 -2.99
C LEU A 24 -14.39 -5.57 -4.29
N THR A 25 -13.92 -4.33 -4.30
CA THR A 25 -13.03 -3.79 -5.32
C THR A 25 -11.59 -3.91 -4.85
N ILE A 26 -10.75 -4.62 -5.61
CA ILE A 26 -9.35 -4.84 -5.28
C ILE A 26 -8.46 -4.18 -6.33
N ASP A 27 -7.58 -3.28 -5.89
CA ASP A 27 -6.51 -2.75 -6.73
C ASP A 27 -5.35 -3.75 -6.75
N ALA A 28 -4.94 -4.17 -7.95
CA ALA A 28 -3.87 -5.15 -8.11
C ALA A 28 -2.47 -4.54 -8.13
N ASP A 29 -2.34 -3.20 -8.09
CA ASP A 29 -1.08 -2.52 -8.37
C ASP A 29 -0.86 -1.25 -7.51
N VAL A 30 -0.70 -1.41 -6.20
CA VAL A 30 -0.38 -0.31 -5.28
C VAL A 30 1.09 -0.33 -4.86
N HIS A 31 1.74 0.84 -4.87
CA HIS A 31 3.16 0.99 -4.52
C HIS A 31 3.37 1.92 -3.32
N VAL A 32 3.18 1.38 -2.11
CA VAL A 32 3.44 2.12 -0.86
C VAL A 32 4.94 2.27 -0.63
N THR A 33 5.36 3.44 -0.15
CA THR A 33 6.74 3.72 0.24
C THR A 33 6.80 4.26 1.66
N ASP A 34 7.73 3.75 2.47
CA ASP A 34 8.10 4.40 3.72
C ASP A 34 8.96 5.64 3.41
N VAL A 35 8.31 6.80 3.36
CA VAL A 35 8.95 8.10 3.04
C VAL A 35 9.95 8.52 4.12
N ALA A 36 9.79 8.05 5.36
CA ALA A 36 10.72 8.36 6.46
C ALA A 36 12.03 7.55 6.35
N ALA A 37 11.98 6.37 5.73
CA ALA A 37 13.15 5.51 5.51
C ALA A 37 13.94 5.85 4.22
N MET A 38 13.52 6.84 3.45
CA MET A 38 14.23 7.25 2.23
C MET A 38 15.65 7.73 2.51
N THR A 39 16.58 7.43 1.60
CA THR A 39 17.90 8.04 1.61
C THR A 39 17.79 9.55 1.39
N ALA A 40 18.78 10.32 1.86
CA ALA A 40 18.81 11.78 1.68
C ALA A 40 18.71 12.18 0.19
N GLU A 41 19.30 11.38 -0.70
CA GLU A 41 19.21 11.62 -2.14
C GLU A 41 17.80 11.40 -2.69
N LEU A 42 17.16 10.27 -2.36
CA LEU A 42 15.79 9.97 -2.81
C LEU A 42 14.80 10.99 -2.24
N ARG A 43 14.95 11.35 -0.96
CA ARG A 43 14.13 12.36 -0.29
C ARG A 43 14.18 13.70 -1.02
N ARG A 44 15.39 14.17 -1.37
CA ARG A 44 15.58 15.41 -2.14
C ARG A 44 14.90 15.36 -3.51
N ARG A 45 14.94 14.22 -4.23
CA ARG A 45 14.26 14.07 -5.52
C ARG A 45 12.74 14.09 -5.37
N TYR A 46 12.21 13.40 -4.35
CA TYR A 46 10.79 13.38 -4.02
C TYR A 46 10.24 14.78 -3.70
N GLU A 47 11.03 15.60 -2.98
CA GLU A 47 10.65 16.96 -2.58
C GLU A 47 10.89 18.01 -3.67
N ALA A 48 11.65 17.70 -4.73
CA ALA A 48 12.01 18.65 -5.77
C ALA A 48 10.80 19.15 -6.59
N THR A 49 9.69 18.40 -6.60
CA THR A 49 8.46 18.80 -7.26
C THR A 49 7.23 18.22 -6.56
N PRO A 50 6.13 18.97 -6.42
CA PRO A 50 4.86 18.43 -5.95
C PRO A 50 4.10 17.66 -7.05
N ASN A 51 4.54 17.74 -8.31
CA ASN A 51 3.81 17.17 -9.43
C ASN A 51 3.76 15.63 -9.33
N TYR A 52 2.62 15.07 -9.75
CA TYR A 52 2.51 13.64 -9.98
C TYR A 52 3.40 13.22 -11.16
N TYR A 53 4.05 12.07 -10.99
CA TYR A 53 4.69 11.31 -12.05
C TYR A 53 4.41 9.83 -11.77
N HIS A 54 4.43 9.00 -12.81
CA HIS A 54 4.12 7.59 -12.65
C HIS A 54 5.10 6.91 -11.68
N GLY A 55 4.57 6.26 -10.65
CA GLY A 55 5.37 5.66 -9.59
C GLY A 55 5.87 6.65 -8.51
N ARG A 56 5.35 7.88 -8.45
CA ARG A 56 5.66 8.81 -7.34
C ARG A 56 5.46 8.09 -6.00
N PRO A 57 6.47 8.08 -5.11
CA PRO A 57 6.32 7.51 -3.79
C PRO A 57 5.16 8.15 -3.01
N ILE A 58 4.32 7.31 -2.44
CA ILE A 58 3.24 7.71 -1.53
C ILE A 58 3.35 6.90 -0.24
N SER A 59 3.01 7.53 0.87
CA SER A 59 2.91 6.90 2.18
C SER A 59 1.70 5.95 2.26
N ALA A 60 1.67 5.12 3.30
CA ALA A 60 0.53 4.24 3.56
C ALA A 60 -0.77 5.04 3.82
N ASP A 61 -0.67 6.18 4.51
CA ASP A 61 -1.82 7.03 4.82
C ASP A 61 -2.39 7.70 3.57
N GLU A 62 -1.51 8.17 2.66
CA GLU A 62 -1.93 8.71 1.36
C GLU A 62 -2.60 7.62 0.52
N ALA A 63 -2.03 6.41 0.46
CA ALA A 63 -2.63 5.29 -0.26
C ALA A 63 -4.04 4.95 0.29
N LEU A 64 -4.21 4.91 1.61
CA LEU A 64 -5.51 4.66 2.25
C LEU A 64 -6.53 5.77 1.94
N ALA A 65 -6.10 7.03 1.93
CA ALA A 65 -6.96 8.16 1.58
C ALA A 65 -7.44 8.08 0.13
N GLU A 66 -6.54 7.78 -0.81
CA GLU A 66 -6.87 7.61 -2.23
C GLU A 66 -7.77 6.40 -2.47
N MET A 67 -7.49 5.26 -1.83
CA MET A 67 -8.34 4.06 -1.90
C MET A 67 -9.75 4.34 -1.39
N SER A 68 -9.87 5.06 -0.27
CA SER A 68 -11.17 5.46 0.29
C SER A 68 -11.92 6.40 -0.66
N LEU A 69 -11.23 7.31 -1.34
CA LEU A 69 -11.84 8.22 -2.32
C LEU A 69 -12.31 7.47 -3.57
N ALA A 70 -11.54 6.46 -4.00
CA ALA A 70 -11.80 5.66 -5.20
C ALA A 70 -12.79 4.50 -4.97
N GLY A 71 -13.17 4.20 -3.73
CA GLY A 71 -14.01 3.04 -3.42
C GLY A 71 -13.28 1.70 -3.60
N VAL A 72 -11.98 1.67 -3.31
CA VAL A 72 -11.15 0.45 -3.32
C VAL A 72 -11.11 -0.13 -1.90
N ASP A 73 -11.51 -1.39 -1.75
CA ASP A 73 -11.63 -2.06 -0.45
C ASP A 73 -10.34 -2.76 -0.01
N ALA A 74 -9.52 -3.19 -0.97
CA ALA A 74 -8.25 -3.83 -0.70
C ALA A 74 -7.26 -3.59 -1.84
N ALA A 75 -5.97 -3.79 -1.56
CA ALA A 75 -4.93 -3.66 -2.55
C ALA A 75 -3.84 -4.71 -2.42
N LEU A 76 -3.25 -5.08 -3.55
CA LEU A 76 -1.96 -5.76 -3.59
C LEU A 76 -0.85 -4.71 -3.58
N VAL A 77 0.00 -4.79 -2.55
CA VAL A 77 1.09 -3.83 -2.36
C VAL A 77 2.40 -4.42 -2.85
N TRP A 78 3.08 -3.66 -3.71
CA TRP A 78 4.38 -4.00 -4.28
C TRP A 78 5.43 -2.98 -3.85
N GLN A 79 6.69 -3.40 -3.83
CA GLN A 79 7.81 -2.49 -3.63
C GLN A 79 7.78 -1.39 -4.69
N ASN A 80 7.89 -0.12 -4.30
CA ASN A 80 7.93 0.99 -5.24
C ASN A 80 9.30 1.07 -5.95
N PRO A 81 9.37 0.90 -7.29
CA PRO A 81 10.64 0.94 -8.02
C PRO A 81 11.32 2.31 -7.94
N ALA A 82 10.56 3.41 -7.88
CA ALA A 82 11.10 4.77 -7.79
C ALA A 82 11.75 5.06 -6.42
N ALA A 83 11.43 4.27 -5.40
CA ALA A 83 12.03 4.33 -4.07
C ALA A 83 13.06 3.22 -3.81
N THR A 84 13.31 2.35 -4.79
CA THR A 84 14.23 1.22 -4.65
C THR A 84 15.66 1.63 -4.99
N VAL A 85 16.59 1.37 -4.07
CA VAL A 85 18.03 1.58 -4.31
C VAL A 85 18.59 0.34 -4.98
N TYR A 86 18.90 0.44 -6.27
CA TYR A 86 19.60 -0.61 -7.01
C TYR A 86 21.11 -0.45 -6.82
N ALA A 87 21.78 -1.48 -6.29
CA ALA A 87 23.23 -1.58 -6.33
C ALA A 87 23.61 -2.02 -7.76
N GLY A 88 24.14 -1.10 -8.56
CA GLY A 88 24.67 -1.42 -9.89
C GLY A 88 25.89 -2.33 -9.83
#